data_AF-A0AAT9FRX0-F1
#
_entry.id   AF-A0AAT9FRX0-F1
#
_cell.length_a   1.000
_cell.length_b   1.000
_cell.length_c   1.000
_cell.angle_alpha   90.00
_cell.angle_beta   90.00
_cell.angle_gamma   90.00
#
_symmetry.space_group_name_H-M   'P 1'
#
loop_
_entity.id
_entity.type
_entity.pdbx_description
1 polymer ?
#
loop_
_entity_poly.entity_id
_entity_poly.type
_entity_poly.pdbx_seq_one_letter_code
_entity_poly.pdbx_strand_id
1 'polypeptide(L)'
;MDSLPLYVVANYEKPRSESPEQYPHNPMKSLFTSLCLAASLTSTHGALVSGWSFSQGSPNGSNFGTSSPTIGTGADFSADGVGIFAVTPSYTLANTGDTLTLSGSGTFDFTNADDAASGADAFRMGLFNVNGSANTANWLGVLGTTSHGTTGTGKLFNRLDNLDNSTAEFASGNGTASLDTGVSSNVAPSSGVLRETNFNYDLAIERLGDDSLDVSFTFLNESDGGLTYELNLSGNIAAGDVTTYTFDRVGFLSTGQMDASTVQLNNVDVTFVPEPSSAVLFGLAGLGLLLRRHR
;
A
#
# COMPACT_ATOMS: atom_id res chain seq x y z
N MET A 1 2.48 -50.48 46.79
CA MET A 1 2.60 -51.18 45.50
C MET A 1 2.80 -50.08 44.46
N ASP A 2 3.96 -49.43 44.37
CA ASP A 2 5.31 -49.97 44.14
C ASP A 2 5.38 -50.92 42.95
N SER A 3 5.63 -50.34 41.76
CA SER A 3 6.51 -50.91 40.73
C SER A 3 6.91 -49.83 39.70
N LEU A 4 8.16 -49.39 39.80
CA LEU A 4 8.97 -48.73 38.77
C LEU A 4 9.40 -49.77 37.69
N PRO A 5 10.35 -49.48 36.78
CA PRO A 5 10.30 -48.60 35.60
C PRO A 5 10.67 -49.37 34.30
N LEU A 6 10.42 -48.80 33.11
CA LEU A 6 10.99 -49.34 31.85
C LEU A 6 12.18 -48.48 31.39
N TYR A 7 13.35 -49.10 31.46
CA TYR A 7 14.66 -48.59 31.08
C TYR A 7 14.92 -49.00 29.63
N VAL A 8 15.10 -48.05 28.71
CA VAL A 8 15.57 -48.36 27.34
C VAL A 8 17.00 -47.86 27.21
N VAL A 9 17.91 -48.84 27.18
CA VAL A 9 19.32 -48.70 26.80
C VAL A 9 19.40 -48.75 25.28
N ALA A 10 19.86 -47.67 24.65
CA ALA A 10 20.29 -47.70 23.26
C ALA A 10 21.80 -47.45 23.21
N ASN A 11 22.46 -48.37 22.50
CA ASN A 11 23.90 -48.59 22.53
C ASN A 11 24.70 -47.46 21.86
N TYR A 12 25.84 -47.20 22.49
CA TYR A 12 26.91 -46.32 22.06
C TYR A 12 27.72 -47.02 20.96
N GLU A 13 27.55 -46.63 19.70
CA GLU A 13 28.47 -47.04 18.63
C GLU A 13 29.61 -46.03 18.47
N LYS A 14 30.81 -46.61 18.43
CA LYS A 14 32.13 -45.98 18.46
C LYS A 14 32.43 -45.23 17.15
N PRO A 15 33.05 -44.04 17.20
CA PRO A 15 33.43 -43.31 16.00
C PRO A 15 34.56 -44.02 15.24
N ARG A 16 34.39 -44.19 13.93
CA ARG A 16 35.45 -44.63 13.02
C ARG A 16 36.34 -43.42 12.72
N SER A 17 37.60 -43.47 13.14
CA SER A 17 38.61 -42.48 12.76
C SER A 17 39.04 -42.73 11.31
N GLU A 18 38.67 -41.85 10.41
CA GLU A 18 39.28 -41.77 9.09
C GLU A 18 40.43 -40.75 9.13
N SER A 19 41.58 -41.20 8.62
CA SER A 19 42.85 -40.49 8.55
C SER A 19 42.76 -39.29 7.60
N PRO A 20 43.45 -38.18 7.89
CA PRO A 20 43.42 -36.99 7.05
C PRO A 20 44.27 -37.19 5.80
N GLU A 21 43.64 -37.31 4.63
CA GLU A 21 44.34 -37.04 3.36
C GLU A 21 44.59 -35.53 3.25
N GLN A 22 45.82 -35.13 3.54
CA GLN A 22 46.35 -33.81 3.21
C GLN A 22 46.44 -33.67 1.68
N TYR A 23 45.43 -33.05 1.08
CA TYR A 23 45.54 -32.51 -0.27
C TYR A 23 46.36 -31.20 -0.24
N PRO A 24 47.31 -31.01 -1.18
CA PRO A 24 48.12 -29.81 -1.23
C PRO A 24 47.24 -28.57 -1.47
N HIS A 25 47.31 -27.64 -0.52
CA HIS A 25 46.80 -26.29 -0.64
C HIS A 25 47.35 -25.64 -1.91
N ASN A 26 46.48 -25.45 -2.91
CA ASN A 26 46.65 -24.45 -3.95
C ASN A 26 46.04 -23.14 -3.45
N PRO A 27 46.82 -22.14 -3.02
CA PRO A 27 46.29 -20.85 -2.59
C PRO A 27 46.01 -19.99 -3.82
N MET A 28 45.04 -20.38 -4.66
CA MET A 28 44.73 -19.56 -5.84
C MET A 28 43.30 -19.71 -6.36
N LYS A 29 42.33 -20.01 -5.49
CA LYS A 29 40.89 -19.99 -5.84
C LYS A 29 40.01 -19.58 -4.66
N SER A 30 40.22 -18.38 -4.11
CA SER A 30 39.22 -17.76 -3.21
C SER A 30 39.33 -16.24 -3.28
N LEU A 31 39.09 -15.71 -4.47
CA LEU A 31 38.97 -14.27 -4.72
C LEU A 31 37.82 -14.03 -5.71
N PHE A 32 36.76 -14.86 -5.63
CA PHE A 32 35.57 -14.77 -6.50
C PHE A 32 34.23 -14.73 -5.75
N THR A 33 34.24 -14.53 -4.43
CA THR A 33 33.02 -14.69 -3.62
C THR A 33 32.67 -13.46 -2.78
N SER A 34 32.97 -12.25 -3.26
CA SER A 34 32.47 -11.01 -2.63
C SER A 34 32.38 -9.86 -3.61
N LEU A 35 31.79 -10.11 -4.78
CA LEU A 35 31.21 -9.04 -5.59
C LEU A 35 29.68 -9.18 -5.56
N CYS A 36 29.12 -9.22 -4.34
CA CYS A 36 27.79 -8.64 -4.10
C CYS A 36 27.94 -7.13 -4.24
N LEU A 37 28.23 -6.67 -5.46
CA LEU A 37 28.19 -5.26 -5.79
C LEU A 37 26.72 -4.91 -5.73
N ALA A 38 26.35 -4.32 -4.60
CA ALA A 38 25.10 -3.61 -4.42
C ALA A 38 24.89 -2.74 -5.67
N ALA A 39 24.09 -3.24 -6.62
CA ALA A 39 23.19 -2.37 -7.32
C ALA A 39 22.37 -1.76 -6.18
N SER A 40 22.84 -0.63 -5.68
CA SER A 40 22.09 0.21 -4.77
C SER A 40 20.85 0.57 -5.54
N LEU A 41 19.82 -0.28 -5.42
CA LEU A 41 18.44 0.16 -5.37
C LEU A 41 18.53 1.42 -4.54
N THR A 42 18.44 2.57 -5.20
CA THR A 42 18.20 3.82 -4.51
C THR A 42 16.81 3.62 -3.93
N SER A 43 16.73 2.95 -2.77
CA SER A 43 15.50 2.86 -2.02
C SER A 43 15.26 4.29 -1.57
N THR A 44 14.46 4.99 -2.35
CA THR A 44 13.86 6.24 -1.95
C THR A 44 13.13 5.96 -0.65
N HIS A 45 13.49 6.73 0.37
CA HIS A 45 12.93 6.54 1.70
C HIS A 45 11.46 6.97 1.65
N GLY A 46 10.59 6.17 2.26
CA GLY A 46 9.23 6.60 2.55
C GLY A 46 9.22 7.96 3.23
N ALA A 47 8.35 8.84 2.75
CA ALA A 47 8.13 10.14 3.35
C ALA A 47 6.82 10.10 4.16
N LEU A 48 6.97 10.21 5.49
CA LEU A 48 5.84 10.40 6.37
C LEU A 48 5.06 11.64 5.95
N VAL A 49 3.78 11.43 5.65
CA VAL A 49 2.88 12.49 5.21
C VAL A 49 2.48 13.33 6.40
N SER A 50 2.47 14.65 6.28
CA SER A 50 1.95 15.55 7.32
C SER A 50 1.34 16.79 6.69
N GLY A 51 0.71 17.66 7.49
CA GLY A 51 0.11 18.90 6.99
C GLY A 51 -1.24 18.67 6.30
N TRP A 52 -2.15 18.05 7.03
CA TRP A 52 -3.49 17.69 6.57
C TRP A 52 -4.42 18.90 6.54
N SER A 53 -5.26 18.96 5.51
CA SER A 53 -6.29 19.95 5.27
C SER A 53 -7.61 19.25 4.97
N PHE A 54 -8.73 19.88 5.32
CA PHE A 54 -10.05 19.36 4.99
C PHE A 54 -10.37 19.59 3.51
N SER A 55 -10.86 18.56 2.83
CA SER A 55 -11.48 18.68 1.50
C SER A 55 -13.00 18.79 1.59
N GLN A 56 -13.61 18.13 2.57
CA GLN A 56 -15.06 18.06 2.73
C GLN A 56 -15.41 17.89 4.21
N GLY A 57 -16.63 18.33 4.58
CA GLY A 57 -17.19 18.09 5.90
C GLY A 57 -16.84 19.21 6.89
N SER A 58 -17.32 19.06 8.13
CA SER A 58 -16.98 19.99 9.18
C SER A 58 -15.54 19.76 9.64
N PRO A 59 -14.76 20.82 9.96
CA PRO A 59 -13.39 20.66 10.41
C PRO A 59 -13.34 20.17 11.86
N ASN A 60 -13.46 18.87 12.07
CA ASN A 60 -13.45 18.23 13.37
C ASN A 60 -12.41 17.09 13.39
N GLY A 61 -11.53 17.11 14.39
CA GLY A 61 -10.37 16.25 14.41
C GLY A 61 -9.17 16.86 15.12
N SER A 62 -8.05 16.15 15.08
CA SER A 62 -6.81 16.58 15.71
C SER A 62 -5.58 16.04 14.98
N ASN A 63 -4.38 16.44 15.42
CA ASN A 63 -3.11 15.92 14.90
C ASN A 63 -2.87 16.11 13.39
N PHE A 64 -3.56 17.05 12.75
CA PHE A 64 -3.37 17.36 11.32
C PHE A 64 -1.96 17.88 10.95
N GLY A 65 -1.12 18.21 11.93
CA GLY A 65 0.30 18.53 11.71
C GLY A 65 1.24 17.32 11.68
N THR A 66 0.75 16.09 11.82
CA THR A 66 1.57 14.88 11.94
C THR A 66 1.20 13.83 10.87
N SER A 67 1.93 12.71 10.86
CA SER A 67 1.60 11.52 10.07
C SER A 67 0.55 10.62 10.68
N SER A 68 -0.14 11.10 11.72
CA SER A 68 -1.19 10.36 12.40
C SER A 68 -2.39 11.28 12.70
N PRO A 69 -3.08 11.81 11.67
CA PRO A 69 -4.25 12.65 11.86
C PRO A 69 -5.43 11.86 12.44
N THR A 70 -6.27 12.55 13.21
CA THR A 70 -7.55 12.03 13.71
C THR A 70 -8.67 12.79 13.02
N ILE A 71 -9.59 12.08 12.39
CA ILE A 71 -10.86 12.60 11.88
C ILE A 71 -11.93 12.34 12.94
N GLY A 72 -12.79 13.33 13.20
CA GLY A 72 -13.83 13.23 14.22
C GLY A 72 -13.35 13.61 15.63
N THR A 73 -14.30 13.68 16.56
CA THR A 73 -14.08 14.21 17.93
C THR A 73 -14.42 13.20 19.02
N GLY A 74 -14.86 11.99 18.64
CA GLY A 74 -15.41 11.00 19.57
C GLY A 74 -16.89 11.22 19.87
N ALA A 75 -17.48 12.34 19.43
CA ALA A 75 -18.93 12.49 19.42
C ALA A 75 -19.56 11.66 18.30
N ASP A 76 -20.82 11.29 18.49
CA ASP A 76 -21.58 10.44 17.59
C ASP A 76 -21.50 10.93 16.14
N PHE A 77 -21.10 10.02 15.25
CA PHE A 77 -21.00 10.26 13.80
C PHE A 77 -20.13 11.47 13.43
N SER A 78 -19.25 11.90 14.33
CA SER A 78 -18.47 13.12 14.07
C SER A 78 -17.38 12.92 13.02
N ALA A 79 -17.02 11.68 12.66
CA ALA A 79 -16.12 11.44 11.52
C ALA A 79 -16.86 11.35 10.18
N ASP A 80 -18.19 11.40 10.16
CA ASP A 80 -18.98 11.11 8.96
C ASP A 80 -18.93 12.22 7.91
N GLY A 81 -18.71 11.80 6.67
CA GLY A 81 -18.65 12.70 5.51
C GLY A 81 -17.46 13.65 5.53
N VAL A 82 -16.43 13.35 6.33
CA VAL A 82 -15.23 14.18 6.46
C VAL A 82 -14.13 13.66 5.55
N GLY A 83 -13.67 14.54 4.67
CA GLY A 83 -12.55 14.30 3.77
C GLY A 83 -11.34 15.12 4.20
N ILE A 84 -10.16 14.50 4.19
CA ILE A 84 -8.88 15.18 4.42
C ILE A 84 -7.88 14.85 3.33
N PHE A 85 -6.94 15.75 3.08
CA PHE A 85 -5.82 15.53 2.18
C PHE A 85 -4.56 16.18 2.74
N ALA A 86 -3.40 15.72 2.26
CA ALA A 86 -2.12 16.36 2.51
C ALA A 86 -1.36 16.54 1.19
N VAL A 87 -0.60 17.62 1.10
CA VAL A 87 0.30 17.88 -0.03
C VAL A 87 1.60 17.12 0.22
N THR A 88 2.04 16.35 -0.76
CA THR A 88 3.29 15.61 -0.74
C THR A 88 4.29 16.25 -1.71
N PRO A 89 5.57 15.83 -1.69
CA PRO A 89 6.41 16.01 -2.86
C PRO A 89 5.71 15.46 -4.12
N SER A 90 6.00 16.05 -5.27
CA SER A 90 5.47 15.57 -6.54
C SER A 90 6.23 14.33 -6.97
N TYR A 91 5.53 13.20 -7.08
CA TYR A 91 6.06 11.92 -7.54
C TYR A 91 5.61 11.68 -8.97
N THR A 92 6.55 11.42 -9.87
CA THR A 92 6.25 11.16 -11.28
C THR A 92 6.69 9.76 -11.66
N LEU A 93 5.73 8.92 -12.07
CA LEU A 93 5.98 7.63 -12.70
C LEU A 93 6.36 7.88 -14.16
N ALA A 94 7.64 8.08 -14.40
CA ALA A 94 8.20 8.49 -15.68
C ALA A 94 8.61 7.32 -16.56
N ASN A 95 8.83 6.14 -15.98
CA ASN A 95 9.23 4.94 -16.68
C ASN A 95 8.40 3.72 -16.26
N THR A 96 8.36 2.71 -17.14
CA THR A 96 7.81 1.40 -16.80
C THR A 96 8.53 0.82 -15.57
N GLY A 97 7.82 0.25 -14.61
CA GLY A 97 8.36 -0.29 -13.37
C GLY A 97 8.57 0.75 -12.26
N ASP A 98 8.33 2.05 -12.51
CA ASP A 98 8.22 3.02 -11.43
C ASP A 98 7.00 2.67 -10.56
N THR A 99 7.19 2.63 -9.25
CA THR A 99 6.13 2.32 -8.27
C THR A 99 5.94 3.47 -7.29
N LEU A 100 4.69 3.77 -6.95
CA LEU A 100 4.31 4.67 -5.86
C LEU A 100 3.35 3.97 -4.92
N THR A 101 3.69 3.94 -3.64
CA THR A 101 2.91 3.25 -2.61
C THR A 101 2.50 4.22 -1.51
N LEU A 102 1.21 4.27 -1.21
CA LEU A 102 0.64 4.87 -0.01
C LEU A 102 0.36 3.75 1.00
N SER A 103 0.93 3.84 2.20
CA SER A 103 0.70 2.84 3.24
C SER A 103 0.53 3.46 4.61
N GLY A 104 0.02 2.66 5.53
CA GLY A 104 -0.10 3.02 6.93
C GLY A 104 -1.05 2.09 7.67
N SER A 105 -1.43 2.52 8.87
CA SER A 105 -2.44 1.84 9.67
C SER A 105 -3.41 2.84 10.26
N GLY A 106 -4.40 2.37 11.00
CA GLY A 106 -5.37 3.23 11.65
C GLY A 106 -6.31 2.47 12.56
N THR A 107 -7.22 3.20 13.18
CA THR A 107 -8.31 2.66 13.97
C THR A 107 -9.61 3.34 13.58
N PHE A 108 -10.69 2.57 13.59
CA PHE A 108 -12.04 3.11 13.58
C PHE A 108 -12.64 3.00 14.96
N ASP A 109 -13.37 4.04 15.38
CA ASP A 109 -14.19 4.05 16.58
C ASP A 109 -15.63 4.34 16.16
N PHE A 110 -16.55 3.44 16.50
CA PHE A 110 -17.97 3.53 16.15
C PHE A 110 -18.77 3.82 17.41
N THR A 111 -19.77 4.69 17.29
CA THR A 111 -20.58 5.12 18.45
C THR A 111 -21.29 3.96 19.14
N ASN A 112 -21.78 2.98 18.38
CA ASN A 112 -22.26 1.72 18.92
C ASN A 112 -21.45 0.57 18.33
N ALA A 113 -21.02 -0.38 19.16
CA ALA A 113 -20.32 -1.58 18.71
C ALA A 113 -21.15 -2.47 17.75
N ASP A 114 -22.47 -2.27 17.76
CA ASP A 114 -23.42 -2.90 16.83
C ASP A 114 -23.64 -2.08 15.54
N ASP A 115 -23.23 -0.81 15.51
CA ASP A 115 -23.29 0.03 14.32
C ASP A 115 -22.16 -0.37 13.37
N ALA A 116 -22.55 -1.25 12.46
CA ALA A 116 -21.84 -1.55 11.24
C ALA A 116 -21.90 -0.34 10.30
N ALA A 117 -20.79 0.04 9.67
CA ALA A 117 -20.88 0.91 8.49
C ALA A 117 -21.86 0.28 7.49
N SER A 118 -22.96 0.97 7.19
CA SER A 118 -24.10 0.43 6.43
C SER A 118 -24.06 0.82 4.94
N GLY A 119 -23.07 1.62 4.53
CA GLY A 119 -22.94 2.18 3.20
C GLY A 119 -21.93 1.49 2.28
N ALA A 120 -22.21 1.54 0.98
CA ALA A 120 -21.21 1.24 -0.04
C ALA A 120 -20.09 2.30 0.00
N ASP A 121 -18.84 1.88 -0.24
CA ASP A 121 -17.68 2.77 -0.32
C ASP A 121 -17.38 3.57 0.98
N ALA A 122 -17.57 2.93 2.15
CA ALA A 122 -17.64 3.53 3.50
C ALA A 122 -16.39 4.33 3.88
N PHE A 123 -15.21 3.79 3.58
CA PHE A 123 -13.93 4.46 3.74
C PHE A 123 -13.18 4.48 2.41
N ARG A 124 -12.57 5.61 2.07
CA ARG A 124 -11.80 5.78 0.83
C ARG A 124 -10.42 6.32 1.13
N MET A 125 -9.46 5.91 0.32
CA MET A 125 -8.13 6.49 0.30
C MET A 125 -7.61 6.59 -1.13
N GLY A 126 -6.71 7.52 -1.39
CA GLY A 126 -6.10 7.63 -2.70
C GLY A 126 -4.87 8.50 -2.81
N LEU A 127 -4.22 8.33 -3.95
CA LEU A 127 -3.15 9.16 -4.47
C LEU A 127 -3.71 9.97 -5.63
N PHE A 128 -3.48 11.27 -5.63
CA PHE A 128 -4.01 12.14 -6.67
C PHE A 128 -3.14 13.37 -6.94
N ASN A 129 -3.49 14.07 -8.01
CA ASN A 129 -2.91 15.32 -8.44
C ASN A 129 -4.03 16.29 -8.82
N VAL A 130 -4.01 17.51 -8.30
CA VAL A 130 -5.05 18.52 -8.58
C VAL A 130 -4.85 19.26 -9.90
N ASN A 131 -3.81 18.90 -10.65
CA ASN A 131 -3.42 19.48 -11.94
C ASN A 131 -3.39 21.02 -11.92
N GLY A 132 -2.80 21.59 -10.87
CA GLY A 132 -2.71 23.03 -10.66
C GLY A 132 -4.01 23.71 -10.18
N SER A 133 -5.08 22.96 -9.89
CA SER A 133 -6.28 23.51 -9.27
C SER A 133 -5.99 24.05 -7.87
N ALA A 134 -6.57 25.21 -7.55
CA ALA A 134 -6.42 25.85 -6.23
C ALA A 134 -7.18 25.10 -5.12
N ASN A 135 -8.08 24.19 -5.48
CA ASN A 135 -8.84 23.33 -4.58
C ASN A 135 -8.58 21.85 -4.90
N THR A 136 -9.24 20.95 -4.17
CA THR A 136 -9.21 19.50 -4.44
C THR A 136 -10.10 19.06 -5.60
N ALA A 137 -10.61 20.00 -6.41
CA ALA A 137 -11.34 19.69 -7.64
C ALA A 137 -10.38 19.48 -8.81
N ASN A 138 -10.88 18.95 -9.93
CA ASN A 138 -10.08 18.60 -11.11
C ASN A 138 -8.90 17.66 -10.80
N TRP A 139 -9.12 16.70 -9.90
CA TRP A 139 -8.11 15.75 -9.55
C TRP A 139 -7.95 14.67 -10.62
N LEU A 140 -6.71 14.20 -10.81
CA LEU A 140 -6.39 12.92 -11.45
C LEU A 140 -5.86 11.97 -10.39
N GLY A 141 -6.21 10.68 -10.46
CA GLY A 141 -5.67 9.73 -9.50
C GLY A 141 -6.44 8.44 -9.39
N VAL A 142 -6.19 7.73 -8.29
CA VAL A 142 -6.79 6.43 -7.99
C VAL A 142 -7.27 6.39 -6.54
N LEU A 143 -8.47 5.84 -6.33
CA LEU A 143 -9.07 5.63 -5.01
C LEU A 143 -9.39 4.16 -4.80
N GLY A 144 -9.01 3.63 -3.65
CA GLY A 144 -9.52 2.36 -3.13
C GLY A 144 -10.65 2.62 -2.14
N THR A 145 -11.71 1.80 -2.20
CA THR A 145 -12.82 1.88 -1.26
C THR A 145 -13.13 0.55 -0.60
N THR A 146 -13.55 0.61 0.65
CA THR A 146 -14.18 -0.51 1.34
C THR A 146 -15.69 -0.47 1.08
N SER A 147 -16.34 -1.59 0.72
CA SER A 147 -17.80 -1.62 0.53
C SER A 147 -18.49 -2.51 1.55
N HIS A 148 -19.64 -2.05 2.03
CA HIS A 148 -20.64 -2.87 2.72
C HIS A 148 -21.75 -3.33 1.74
N GLY A 149 -22.42 -4.45 2.04
CA GLY A 149 -23.63 -4.92 1.34
C GLY A 149 -23.57 -6.36 0.79
N THR A 150 -24.71 -6.88 0.30
CA THR A 150 -24.88 -8.28 -0.18
C THR A 150 -24.02 -8.67 -1.38
N THR A 151 -23.41 -7.68 -2.06
CA THR A 151 -22.44 -7.89 -3.15
C THR A 151 -21.00 -7.54 -2.76
N GLY A 152 -20.77 -6.91 -1.59
CA GLY A 152 -19.52 -6.90 -0.81
C GLY A 152 -18.22 -6.41 -1.43
N THR A 153 -18.13 -6.06 -2.71
CA THR A 153 -16.82 -5.79 -3.33
C THR A 153 -16.43 -4.32 -3.14
N GLY A 154 -15.29 -4.09 -2.49
CA GLY A 154 -14.62 -2.80 -2.57
C GLY A 154 -14.31 -2.45 -4.02
N LYS A 155 -14.05 -1.17 -4.30
CA LYS A 155 -13.87 -0.68 -5.67
C LYS A 155 -12.55 0.07 -5.82
N LEU A 156 -12.02 -0.01 -7.03
CA LEU A 156 -11.02 0.93 -7.52
C LEU A 156 -11.74 1.95 -8.40
N PHE A 157 -11.56 3.22 -8.05
CA PHE A 157 -11.94 4.33 -8.91
C PHE A 157 -10.69 4.93 -9.49
N ASN A 158 -10.76 5.31 -10.75
CA ASN A 158 -9.73 6.08 -11.37
C ASN A 158 -10.32 7.32 -12.03
N ARG A 159 -9.43 8.28 -12.22
CA ARG A 159 -9.70 9.45 -13.02
C ARG A 159 -8.39 9.86 -13.67
N LEU A 160 -8.11 9.31 -14.84
CA LEU A 160 -6.87 9.57 -15.57
C LEU A 160 -7.10 10.28 -16.91
N ASP A 161 -8.35 10.40 -17.34
CA ASP A 161 -8.77 11.10 -18.53
C ASP A 161 -9.74 12.24 -18.20
N ASN A 162 -9.63 13.32 -18.98
CA ASN A 162 -10.60 14.42 -19.06
C ASN A 162 -10.68 15.34 -17.81
N LEU A 163 -9.70 16.26 -17.75
CA LEU A 163 -9.57 17.35 -16.77
C LEU A 163 -10.46 18.56 -17.05
N ASP A 164 -10.95 18.71 -18.28
CA ASP A 164 -11.49 19.99 -18.71
C ASP A 164 -12.87 20.21 -18.07
N ASN A 165 -12.85 20.88 -16.91
CA ASN A 165 -13.98 21.53 -16.24
C ASN A 165 -14.76 20.70 -15.20
N SER A 166 -14.09 19.84 -14.42
CA SER A 166 -14.76 19.13 -13.34
C SER A 166 -14.74 19.86 -12.01
N THR A 167 -15.91 20.26 -11.55
CA THR A 167 -16.10 20.82 -10.20
C THR A 167 -16.09 19.75 -9.10
N ALA A 168 -15.79 18.49 -9.43
CA ALA A 168 -15.88 17.35 -8.52
C ALA A 168 -14.62 17.24 -7.67
N GLU A 169 -14.78 17.20 -6.34
CA GLU A 169 -13.71 17.02 -5.37
C GLU A 169 -13.14 15.59 -5.43
N PHE A 170 -11.90 15.38 -4.95
CA PHE A 170 -11.28 14.05 -4.87
C PHE A 170 -12.12 13.02 -4.12
N ALA A 171 -12.83 13.47 -3.08
CA ALA A 171 -13.70 12.62 -2.27
C ALA A 171 -15.02 12.25 -2.99
N SER A 172 -15.38 12.96 -4.06
CA SER A 172 -16.68 12.79 -4.72
C SER A 172 -16.68 11.61 -5.69
N GLY A 173 -17.83 10.91 -5.78
CA GLY A 173 -18.06 9.89 -6.81
C GLY A 173 -18.48 10.45 -8.17
N ASN A 174 -18.49 11.79 -8.33
CA ASN A 174 -18.96 12.43 -9.55
C ASN A 174 -17.83 12.50 -10.57
N GLY A 175 -18.05 11.95 -11.77
CA GLY A 175 -17.06 11.98 -12.85
C GLY A 175 -15.87 11.04 -12.63
N THR A 176 -15.96 10.10 -11.68
CA THR A 176 -15.03 8.98 -11.59
C THR A 176 -15.52 7.83 -12.47
N ALA A 177 -14.61 7.20 -13.19
CA ALA A 177 -14.89 5.88 -13.76
C ALA A 177 -14.65 4.85 -12.66
N SER A 178 -15.64 3.99 -12.42
CA SER A 178 -15.37 2.76 -11.65
C SER A 178 -14.59 1.84 -12.57
N LEU A 179 -13.37 1.46 -12.18
CA LEU A 179 -12.49 0.56 -12.94
C LEU A 179 -12.96 -0.90 -12.82
N ASP A 180 -14.26 -1.12 -12.96
CA ASP A 180 -14.89 -2.43 -12.94
C ASP A 180 -15.12 -3.06 -11.55
N THR A 181 -16.39 -3.45 -11.40
CA THR A 181 -17.01 -4.31 -10.41
C THR A 181 -16.62 -5.79 -10.55
N GLY A 182 -15.58 -6.09 -11.34
CA GLY A 182 -15.15 -7.43 -11.76
C GLY A 182 -13.80 -7.88 -11.21
N VAL A 183 -13.29 -7.23 -10.15
CA VAL A 183 -12.10 -7.72 -9.45
C VAL A 183 -12.39 -9.12 -8.91
N SER A 184 -11.57 -10.09 -9.32
CA SER A 184 -11.42 -11.33 -8.57
C SER A 184 -10.78 -10.98 -7.24
N SER A 185 -11.59 -10.63 -6.24
CA SER A 185 -11.16 -10.73 -4.86
C SER A 185 -10.74 -12.20 -4.67
N ASN A 186 -9.43 -12.48 -4.56
CA ASN A 186 -8.98 -13.84 -4.23
C ASN A 186 -9.55 -14.30 -2.87
N VAL A 187 -10.07 -13.35 -2.09
CA VAL A 187 -10.89 -13.54 -0.91
C VAL A 187 -12.08 -12.59 -1.02
N ALA A 188 -13.25 -13.10 -1.43
CA ALA A 188 -14.47 -12.33 -1.23
C ALA A 188 -14.59 -11.99 0.26
N PRO A 189 -15.03 -10.77 0.65
CA PRO A 189 -15.41 -10.50 2.03
C PRO A 189 -16.29 -11.65 2.49
N SER A 190 -15.84 -12.40 3.49
CA SER A 190 -16.73 -13.27 4.25
C SER A 190 -17.61 -12.34 5.08
N SER A 191 -18.58 -11.66 4.46
CA SER A 191 -19.59 -10.81 5.12
C SER A 191 -19.06 -9.72 6.08
N GLY A 192 -17.82 -9.24 5.89
CA GLY A 192 -17.13 -8.37 6.85
C GLY A 192 -17.72 -6.96 6.94
N VAL A 193 -18.47 -6.70 8.00
CA VAL A 193 -18.80 -5.35 8.47
C VAL A 193 -17.52 -4.64 8.93
N LEU A 194 -17.32 -3.37 8.58
CA LEU A 194 -16.34 -2.53 9.28
C LEU A 194 -16.83 -2.29 10.70
N ARG A 195 -16.04 -2.68 11.70
CA ARG A 195 -16.29 -2.49 13.13
C ARG A 195 -15.17 -1.69 13.76
N GLU A 196 -15.33 -1.34 15.03
CA GLU A 196 -14.24 -0.80 15.84
C GLU A 196 -13.07 -1.79 15.83
N THR A 197 -11.92 -1.35 15.33
CA THR A 197 -10.79 -2.23 15.02
C THR A 197 -9.58 -1.43 14.54
N ASN A 198 -8.40 -2.06 14.64
CA ASN A 198 -7.23 -1.62 13.90
C ASN A 198 -7.32 -2.06 12.44
N PHE A 199 -6.77 -1.27 11.54
CA PHE A 199 -6.61 -1.66 10.16
C PHE A 199 -5.23 -1.28 9.64
N ASN A 200 -4.75 -2.06 8.67
CA ASN A 200 -3.59 -1.74 7.85
C ASN A 200 -4.06 -1.53 6.41
N TYR A 201 -3.40 -0.65 5.68
CA TYR A 201 -3.72 -0.40 4.29
C TYR A 201 -2.47 -0.19 3.44
N ASP A 202 -2.60 -0.55 2.18
CA ASP A 202 -1.60 -0.34 1.14
C ASP A 202 -2.33 -0.02 -0.17
N LEU A 203 -1.92 1.05 -0.85
CA LEU A 203 -2.33 1.38 -2.21
C LEU A 203 -1.07 1.56 -3.02
N ALA A 204 -0.81 0.66 -3.96
CA ALA A 204 0.33 0.74 -4.86
C ALA A 204 -0.12 1.02 -6.29
N ILE A 205 0.67 1.85 -6.97
CA ILE A 205 0.51 2.19 -8.38
C ILE A 205 1.85 1.90 -9.06
N GLU A 206 1.87 0.96 -9.99
CA GLU A 206 3.03 0.64 -10.83
C GLU A 206 2.73 1.07 -12.26
N ARG A 207 3.69 1.71 -12.93
CA ARG A 207 3.58 1.96 -14.36
C ARG A 207 3.99 0.72 -15.15
N LEU A 208 3.10 0.14 -15.95
CA LEU A 208 3.42 -1.03 -16.79
C LEU A 208 3.90 -0.67 -18.20
N GLY A 209 3.65 0.56 -18.66
CA GLY A 209 3.94 1.01 -20.01
C GLY A 209 3.55 2.46 -20.21
N ASP A 210 3.55 2.91 -21.46
CA ASP A 210 3.15 4.29 -21.79
C ASP A 210 1.68 4.54 -21.46
N ASP A 211 0.80 3.56 -21.70
CA ASP A 211 -0.65 3.77 -21.56
C ASP A 211 -1.29 2.90 -20.47
N SER A 212 -0.49 2.35 -19.54
CA SER A 212 -0.98 1.40 -18.54
C SER A 212 -0.38 1.59 -17.15
N LEU A 213 -1.25 1.59 -16.15
CA LEU A 213 -0.90 1.43 -14.73
C LEU A 213 -1.44 0.09 -14.21
N ASP A 214 -0.68 -0.60 -13.38
CA ASP A 214 -1.21 -1.60 -12.45
C ASP A 214 -1.50 -0.89 -11.13
N VAL A 215 -2.68 -1.10 -10.58
CA VAL A 215 -3.06 -0.55 -9.28
C VAL A 215 -3.46 -1.70 -8.40
N SER A 216 -2.85 -1.80 -7.22
CA SER A 216 -3.30 -2.69 -6.17
C SER A 216 -3.75 -1.91 -4.94
N PHE A 217 -4.83 -2.37 -4.31
CA PHE A 217 -5.32 -1.87 -3.03
C PHE A 217 -5.54 -3.04 -2.08
N THR A 218 -4.89 -2.96 -0.92
CA THR A 218 -5.05 -3.89 0.19
C THR A 218 -5.60 -3.15 1.39
N PHE A 219 -6.65 -3.70 1.99
CA PHE A 219 -7.19 -3.25 3.27
C PHE A 219 -7.36 -4.45 4.20
N LEU A 220 -6.64 -4.43 5.32
CA LEU A 220 -6.63 -5.50 6.31
C LEU A 220 -7.24 -4.97 7.60
N ASN A 221 -8.41 -5.48 7.96
CA ASN A 221 -9.10 -5.14 9.19
C ASN A 221 -8.85 -6.23 10.26
N GLU A 222 -8.34 -5.84 11.42
CA GLU A 222 -7.98 -6.72 12.54
C GLU A 222 -9.13 -6.81 13.55
N SER A 223 -10.24 -7.45 13.17
CA SER A 223 -11.41 -7.52 14.07
C SER A 223 -11.14 -8.32 15.36
N ASP A 224 -11.79 -7.90 16.45
CA ASP A 224 -11.79 -8.60 17.73
C ASP A 224 -12.29 -10.04 17.58
N GLY A 225 -11.35 -11.00 17.56
CA GLY A 225 -11.65 -12.42 17.39
C GLY A 225 -10.82 -13.13 16.31
N GLY A 226 -9.93 -12.42 15.62
CA GLY A 226 -8.93 -13.03 14.72
C GLY A 226 -9.44 -13.35 13.32
N LEU A 227 -10.57 -12.78 12.91
CA LEU A 227 -11.00 -12.77 11.51
C LEU A 227 -10.43 -11.52 10.83
N THR A 228 -9.35 -11.73 10.07
CA THR A 228 -8.81 -10.71 9.18
C THR A 228 -9.75 -10.55 8.00
N TYR A 229 -10.33 -9.37 7.82
CA TYR A 229 -10.96 -9.03 6.55
C TYR A 229 -9.90 -8.42 5.64
N GLU A 230 -9.65 -9.10 4.53
CA GLU A 230 -8.72 -8.66 3.50
C GLU A 230 -9.48 -8.30 2.23
N LEU A 231 -9.35 -7.06 1.82
CA LEU A 231 -9.79 -6.61 0.51
C LEU A 231 -8.56 -6.40 -0.36
N ASN A 232 -8.37 -7.27 -1.35
CA ASN A 232 -7.35 -7.10 -2.38
C ASN A 232 -8.02 -6.80 -3.70
N LEU A 233 -7.78 -5.61 -4.23
CA LEU A 233 -8.21 -5.20 -5.56
C LEU A 233 -6.98 -4.97 -6.42
N SER A 234 -6.97 -5.52 -7.64
CA SER A 234 -5.99 -5.12 -8.63
C SER A 234 -6.64 -4.89 -9.99
N GLY A 235 -6.07 -3.98 -10.78
CA GLY A 235 -6.60 -3.64 -12.09
C GLY A 235 -5.60 -2.89 -12.95
N ASN A 236 -5.64 -3.17 -14.26
CA ASN A 236 -4.90 -2.43 -15.26
C ASN A 236 -5.72 -1.24 -15.73
N ILE A 237 -5.18 -0.03 -15.60
CA ILE A 237 -5.81 1.19 -16.07
C ILE A 237 -5.23 1.59 -17.42
N ALA A 238 -6.06 1.56 -18.45
CA ALA A 238 -5.75 2.25 -19.70
C ALA A 238 -5.82 3.76 -19.46
N ALA A 239 -4.73 4.45 -19.71
CA ALA A 239 -4.57 5.85 -19.31
C ALA A 239 -4.57 6.85 -20.49
N GLY A 240 -4.80 6.37 -21.71
CA GLY A 240 -4.70 7.19 -22.92
C GLY A 240 -3.26 7.55 -23.26
N ASP A 241 -3.05 8.58 -24.10
CA ASP A 241 -1.72 9.03 -24.58
C ASP A 241 -0.88 9.75 -23.49
N VAL A 242 -0.96 9.30 -22.23
CA VAL A 242 -0.32 9.95 -21.07
C VAL A 242 1.06 9.34 -20.84
N THR A 243 2.09 10.06 -21.30
CA THR A 243 3.49 9.58 -21.20
C THR A 243 4.09 9.60 -19.79
N THR A 244 3.43 10.20 -18.79
CA THR A 244 3.88 10.26 -17.39
C THR A 244 2.71 10.45 -16.43
N TYR A 245 2.79 9.87 -15.23
CA TYR A 245 1.78 10.05 -14.18
C TYR A 245 2.36 10.77 -13.00
N THR A 246 1.79 11.92 -12.64
CA THR A 246 2.26 12.72 -11.52
C THR A 246 1.23 12.73 -10.40
N PHE A 247 1.67 12.49 -9.17
CA PHE A 247 0.88 12.52 -7.94
C PHE A 247 1.52 13.50 -6.96
N ASP A 248 0.73 14.39 -6.35
CA ASP A 248 1.23 15.41 -5.43
C ASP A 248 0.45 15.49 -4.12
N ARG A 249 -0.54 14.61 -3.94
CA ARG A 249 -1.39 14.56 -2.76
C ARG A 249 -1.81 13.14 -2.43
N VAL A 250 -2.08 12.97 -1.14
CA VAL A 250 -2.81 11.82 -0.60
C VAL A 250 -4.10 12.30 0.04
N GLY A 251 -5.12 11.46 0.09
CA GLY A 251 -6.38 11.81 0.72
C GLY A 251 -7.13 10.63 1.29
N PHE A 252 -7.98 10.93 2.27
CA PHE A 252 -8.85 9.99 2.95
C PHE A 252 -10.26 10.57 3.04
N LEU A 253 -11.26 9.69 2.99
CA LEU A 253 -12.67 10.05 3.21
C LEU A 253 -13.31 9.01 4.10
N SER A 254 -13.84 9.47 5.23
CA SER A 254 -14.89 8.78 5.97
C SER A 254 -16.23 9.22 5.38
N THR A 255 -16.99 8.31 4.78
CA THR A 255 -18.25 8.69 4.12
C THR A 255 -19.36 8.96 5.13
N GLY A 256 -20.47 9.54 4.68
CA GLY A 256 -21.63 9.83 5.54
C GLY A 256 -22.47 8.61 5.95
N GLN A 257 -21.98 7.40 5.70
CA GLN A 257 -22.63 6.13 6.09
C GLN A 257 -21.67 5.23 6.87
N MET A 258 -20.58 5.83 7.37
CA MET A 258 -19.60 5.13 8.18
C MET A 258 -20.06 5.04 9.62
N ASP A 259 -20.89 5.99 10.10
CA ASP A 259 -21.38 6.04 11.47
C ASP A 259 -20.23 6.03 12.51
N ALA A 260 -19.07 6.62 12.14
CA ALA A 260 -17.86 6.60 12.96
C ALA A 260 -17.77 7.84 13.86
N SER A 261 -17.43 7.62 15.12
CA SER A 261 -17.08 8.65 16.09
C SER A 261 -15.69 9.21 15.80
N THR A 262 -14.73 8.34 15.47
CA THR A 262 -13.39 8.73 15.03
C THR A 262 -12.82 7.80 13.96
N VAL A 263 -11.95 8.37 13.13
CA VAL A 263 -11.01 7.63 12.30
C VAL A 263 -9.61 8.15 12.59
N GLN A 264 -8.79 7.33 13.24
CA GLN A 264 -7.40 7.65 13.53
C GLN A 264 -6.52 7.00 12.46
N LEU A 265 -5.68 7.76 11.79
CA LEU A 265 -4.63 7.22 10.93
C LEU A 265 -3.30 7.19 11.68
N ASN A 266 -2.42 6.28 11.32
CA ASN A 266 -1.13 6.09 11.97
C ASN A 266 -0.05 5.86 10.92
N ASN A 267 1.04 6.63 11.02
CA ASN A 267 2.22 6.51 10.16
C ASN A 267 1.88 6.51 8.67
N VAL A 268 1.04 7.44 8.23
CA VAL A 268 0.75 7.61 6.81
C VAL A 268 2.05 7.91 6.08
N ASP A 269 2.43 7.05 5.14
CA ASP A 269 3.68 7.11 4.40
C ASP A 269 3.47 7.00 2.90
N VAL A 270 4.26 7.75 2.14
CA VAL A 270 4.35 7.59 0.68
C VAL A 270 5.77 7.19 0.31
N THR A 271 5.89 6.01 -0.29
CA THR A 271 7.14 5.48 -0.80
C THR A 271 7.11 5.45 -2.32
N PHE A 272 8.03 6.16 -2.95
CA PHE A 272 8.30 6.05 -4.38
C PHE A 272 9.46 5.08 -4.58
N VAL A 273 9.43 4.26 -5.62
CA VAL A 273 10.54 3.38 -6.03
C VAL A 273 10.72 3.55 -7.53
N PRO A 274 11.81 4.19 -7.99
CA PRO A 274 12.09 4.27 -9.42
C PRO A 274 12.47 2.89 -9.96
N GLU A 275 12.16 2.63 -11.23
CA GLU A 275 12.67 1.45 -11.91
C GLU A 275 14.21 1.40 -11.82
N PRO A 276 14.81 0.22 -11.62
CA PRO A 276 16.26 0.10 -11.74
C PRO A 276 16.64 0.39 -13.19
N SER A 277 17.11 1.62 -13.45
CA SER A 277 17.44 2.04 -14.81
C SER A 277 18.28 0.99 -15.53
N SER A 278 17.85 0.61 -16.73
CA SER A 278 18.55 -0.38 -17.56
C SER A 278 20.02 0.00 -17.79
N ALA A 279 20.36 1.28 -17.72
CA ALA A 279 21.73 1.80 -17.74
C ALA A 279 22.62 1.24 -16.60
N VAL A 280 22.08 1.04 -15.40
CA VAL A 280 22.81 0.40 -14.28
C VAL A 280 23.06 -1.07 -14.59
N LEU A 281 22.06 -1.78 -15.12
CA LEU A 281 22.19 -3.17 -15.56
C LEU A 281 23.21 -3.33 -16.70
N PHE A 282 23.18 -2.46 -17.71
CA PHE A 282 24.15 -2.46 -18.81
C PHE A 282 25.55 -2.04 -18.35
N GLY A 283 25.65 -1.09 -17.42
CA GLY A 283 26.92 -0.71 -16.80
C GLY A 283 27.57 -1.87 -16.05
N LEU A 284 26.78 -2.62 -15.28
CA LEU A 284 27.24 -3.83 -14.57
C LEU A 284 27.61 -4.96 -15.54
N ALA A 285 26.80 -5.20 -16.57
CA ALA A 285 27.10 -6.20 -17.60
C ALA A 285 28.38 -5.83 -18.38
N GLY A 286 28.55 -4.55 -18.73
CA GLY A 286 29.75 -4.02 -19.38
C GLY A 286 30.99 -4.16 -18.51
N LEU A 287 30.89 -3.84 -17.22
CA LEU A 287 31.97 -4.03 -16.25
C LEU A 287 32.35 -5.51 -16.10
N GLY A 288 31.35 -6.40 -16.05
CA GLY A 288 31.55 -7.85 -16.02
C GLY A 288 32.28 -8.37 -17.25
N LEU A 289 31.94 -7.87 -18.44
CA LEU A 289 32.63 -8.22 -19.70
C LEU A 289 34.07 -7.68 -19.74
N LEU A 290 34.32 -6.47 -19.24
CA LEU A 290 35.67 -5.89 -19.15
C LEU A 290 36.56 -6.68 -18.19
N LEU A 291 36.03 -7.07 -17.03
CA LEU A 291 36.75 -7.88 -16.05
C LEU A 291 37.04 -9.30 -16.55
N ARG A 292 36.16 -9.87 -17.41
CA ARG A 292 36.39 -11.17 -18.07
C ARG A 292 37.49 -11.11 -19.13
N ARG A 293 37.71 -9.96 -19.77
CA ARG A 293 38.74 -9.78 -20.80
C ARG A 293 40.16 -9.59 -20.21
N HIS A 294 40.25 -9.18 -18.95
CA HIS A 294 41.53 -8.98 -18.25
C HIS A 294 42.01 -10.20 -17.45
N ARG A 295 41.35 -11.35 -17.63
CA ARG A 295 41.75 -12.67 -17.10
C ARG A 295 42.13 -13.59 -18.23
#